data_AF-A0A482D5Y7-F1
#
_entry.id   AF-A0A482D5Y7-F1
#
_cell.length_a   1.000
_cell.length_b   1.000
_cell.length_c   1.000
_cell.angle_alpha   90.00
_cell.angle_beta   90.00
_cell.angle_gamma   90.00
#
_symmetry.space_group_name_H-M   'P 1'
#
loop_
_entity.id
_entity.type
_entity.pdbx_description
1 polymer ?
#
loop_
_entity_poly.entity_id
_entity_poly.type
_entity_poly.pdbx_seq_one_letter_code
_entity_poly.pdbx_strand_id
1 'polypeptide(L)'
;MKSFLRHSFEFILVFAVIIAAIGLLEVFHESSTRLIIISLLSVFYVAVGVFHHWEEKNLKLTQVLEHLAIGFFIFLILQALYQ
;
A
#
# COMPACT_ATOMS: atom_id res chain seq x y z
N MET A 1 -5.17 22.82 -11.09
CA MET A 1 -6.43 22.10 -10.77
C MET A 1 -6.40 20.62 -11.16
N LYS A 2 -6.10 20.24 -12.40
CA LYS A 2 -6.01 18.82 -12.82
C LYS A 2 -5.03 17.98 -12.01
N SER A 3 -3.82 18.48 -11.74
CA SER A 3 -2.82 17.77 -10.93
C SER A 3 -3.28 17.54 -9.49
N PHE A 4 -3.80 18.59 -8.85
CA PHE A 4 -4.32 18.52 -7.47
C PHE A 4 -5.44 17.49 -7.33
N LEU A 5 -6.43 17.49 -8.24
CA LEU A 5 -7.51 16.51 -8.21
C LEU A 5 -7.02 15.07 -8.41
N ARG A 6 -6.02 14.87 -9.28
CA ARG A 6 -5.41 13.55 -9.49
C ARG A 6 -4.75 13.04 -8.22
N HIS A 7 -3.93 13.88 -7.58
CA HIS A 7 -3.26 13.53 -6.32
C HIS A 7 -4.27 13.22 -5.22
N SER A 8 -5.30 14.05 -5.05
CA SER A 8 -6.36 13.79 -4.08
C SER A 8 -7.07 12.46 -4.33
N PHE A 9 -7.32 12.10 -5.59
CA PHE A 9 -7.92 10.82 -5.94
C PHE A 9 -7.01 9.64 -5.62
N GLU A 10 -5.71 9.73 -5.92
CA GLU A 10 -4.73 8.70 -5.58
C GLU A 10 -4.66 8.47 -4.06
N PHE A 11 -4.64 9.54 -3.26
CA PHE A 11 -4.68 9.43 -1.79
C PHE A 11 -5.98 8.79 -1.28
N ILE A 12 -7.13 9.20 -1.81
CA ILE A 12 -8.43 8.62 -1.45
C ILE A 12 -8.47 7.14 -1.79
N LEU A 13 -7.95 6.76 -2.97
CA LEU A 13 -7.90 5.37 -3.40
C LEU A 13 -7.02 4.53 -2.47
N VAL A 14 -5.81 5.00 -2.15
CA VAL A 14 -4.91 4.30 -1.22
C VAL A 14 -5.57 4.15 0.15
N PHE A 15 -6.19 5.21 0.65
CA PHE A 15 -6.88 5.18 1.93
C PHE A 15 -8.06 4.21 1.95
N ALA A 16 -8.88 4.19 0.89
CA ALA A 16 -9.99 3.26 0.76
C ALA A 16 -9.52 1.81 0.71
N VAL A 17 -8.43 1.51 0.00
CA VAL A 17 -7.84 0.17 -0.07
C VAL A 17 -7.29 -0.25 1.30
N ILE A 18 -6.63 0.64 2.03
CA ILE A 18 -6.15 0.35 3.39
C ILE A 18 -7.31 0.01 4.33
N ILE A 19 -8.37 0.83 4.35
CA ILE A 19 -9.55 0.56 5.19
C ILE A 19 -10.19 -0.77 4.82
N ALA A 20 -10.37 -1.03 3.52
CA ALA A 20 -10.94 -2.29 3.06
C ALA A 20 -10.08 -3.49 3.48
N ALA A 21 -8.76 -3.41 3.32
CA ALA A 21 -7.85 -4.46 3.71
C ALA A 21 -7.89 -4.73 5.23
N ILE A 22 -7.89 -3.69 6.06
CA ILE A 22 -8.04 -3.84 7.52
C ILE A 22 -9.39 -4.51 7.83
N GLY A 23 -10.49 -4.06 7.21
CA GLY A 23 -11.80 -4.70 7.39
C GLY A 23 -11.80 -6.18 7.02
N LEU A 24 -11.12 -6.57 5.94
CA LEU A 24 -10.98 -7.98 5.56
C LEU A 24 -10.15 -8.77 6.58
N LEU A 25 -9.10 -8.18 7.17
CA LEU A 25 -8.30 -8.83 8.22
C LEU A 25 -9.07 -9.08 9.52
N GLU A 26 -10.02 -8.21 9.85
CA GLU A 26 -10.93 -8.40 10.97
C GLU A 26 -11.96 -9.51 10.72
N VAL A 27 -12.44 -9.65 9.47
CA VAL A 27 -13.46 -10.63 9.09
C VAL A 27 -12.87 -12.03 8.88
N PHE A 28 -11.70 -12.12 8.24
CA PHE A 28 -11.06 -13.40 7.94
C PHE A 28 -10.04 -13.75 9.02
N HIS A 29 -10.20 -14.90 9.68
CA HIS A 29 -9.30 -15.36 10.75
C HIS A 29 -8.26 -16.40 10.29
N GLU A 30 -8.40 -16.93 9.08
CA GLU A 30 -7.47 -17.93 8.56
C GLU A 30 -6.11 -17.29 8.23
N SER A 31 -5.02 -17.85 8.77
CA SER A 31 -3.66 -17.31 8.63
C SER A 31 -3.23 -17.17 7.17
N SER A 32 -3.56 -18.15 6.31
CA SER A 32 -3.24 -18.11 4.88
C SER A 32 -3.91 -16.93 4.18
N THR A 33 -5.20 -16.74 4.44
CA THR A 33 -5.99 -15.65 3.86
C THR A 33 -5.49 -14.28 4.35
N ARG A 34 -5.17 -14.15 5.63
CA ARG A 34 -4.58 -12.93 6.21
C ARG A 34 -3.23 -12.60 5.59
N LEU A 35 -2.35 -13.59 5.45
CA LEU A 35 -1.04 -13.42 4.82
C LEU A 35 -1.17 -12.92 3.37
N ILE A 36 -2.13 -13.46 2.61
CA ILE A 36 -2.43 -12.99 1.25
C ILE A 36 -2.87 -11.53 1.26
N ILE A 37 -3.82 -11.15 2.13
CA ILE A 37 -4.32 -9.77 2.24
C ILE A 37 -3.17 -8.81 2.58
N ILE A 38 -2.35 -9.15 3.57
CA ILE A 38 -1.21 -8.31 4.00
C ILE A 38 -0.18 -8.18 2.89
N SER A 39 0.13 -9.28 2.19
CA SER A 39 1.07 -9.28 1.06
C SER A 39 0.57 -8.39 -0.07
N LEU A 40 -0.71 -8.52 -0.43
CA LEU A 40 -1.34 -7.72 -1.49
C LEU A 40 -1.36 -6.23 -1.13
N LEU A 41 -1.71 -5.88 0.11
CA LEU A 41 -1.72 -4.50 0.57
C LEU A 41 -0.32 -3.88 0.53
N SER A 42 0.69 -4.63 0.96
CA SER A 42 2.08 -4.18 0.99
C SER A 42 2.61 -3.96 -0.44
N VAL A 43 2.36 -4.89 -1.36
CA VAL A 43 2.72 -4.74 -2.77
C VAL A 43 1.95 -3.59 -3.43
N PHE A 44 0.66 -3.45 -3.13
CA PHE A 44 -0.17 -2.37 -3.65
C PHE A 44 0.38 -0.99 -3.24
N TYR A 45 0.74 -0.82 -1.96
CA TYR A 45 1.34 0.43 -1.48
C TYR A 45 2.61 0.79 -2.26
N VAL A 46 3.53 -0.18 -2.42
CA VAL A 46 4.78 0.03 -3.18
C VAL A 46 4.47 0.39 -4.63
N ALA A 47 3.60 -0.37 -5.28
CA ALA A 47 3.28 -0.20 -6.69
C ALA A 47 2.68 1.18 -6.95
N VAL A 48 1.73 1.64 -6.12
CA VAL A 48 1.11 2.96 -6.28
C VAL A 48 2.12 4.08 -6.03
N GLY A 49 2.95 3.99 -4.99
CA GLY A 49 3.94 5.03 -4.70
C GLY A 49 5.03 5.15 -5.78
N VAL A 50 5.51 4.01 -6.30
CA VAL A 50 6.44 3.99 -7.44
C VAL A 50 5.78 4.53 -8.71
N PHE A 51 4.53 4.13 -8.98
CA PHE A 51 3.77 4.60 -10.14
C PHE A 51 3.54 6.12 -10.08
N HIS A 52 3.21 6.66 -8.92
CA HIS A 52 3.03 8.09 -8.70
C HIS A 52 4.29 8.88 -9.10
N HIS A 53 5.47 8.51 -8.58
CA HIS A 53 6.72 9.18 -8.95
C HIS A 53 7.15 8.96 -10.40
N TRP A 54 6.78 7.82 -10.99
CA TRP A 54 7.00 7.56 -12.41
C TRP A 54 6.14 8.47 -13.30
N GLU A 55 4.86 8.64 -12.99
CA GLU A 55 3.97 9.56 -13.71
C GLU A 55 4.43 11.02 -13.63
N GLU A 56 5.00 11.42 -12.49
CA GLU A 56 5.60 12.74 -12.30
C GLU A 56 6.95 12.92 -13.03
N LYS A 57 7.43 11.88 -13.71
CA LYS A 57 8.75 11.83 -14.37
C LYS A 57 9.90 12.18 -13.42
N ASN A 58 9.75 11.90 -12.14
CA ASN A 58 10.71 12.21 -11.09
C ASN A 58 11.14 10.96 -10.30
N LEU A 59 10.96 9.77 -10.87
CA LEU A 59 11.30 8.52 -10.21
C LEU A 59 12.81 8.39 -10.03
N LYS A 60 13.24 8.32 -8.77
CA LYS A 60 14.62 8.02 -8.36
C LYS A 60 14.69 6.66 -7.70
N LEU A 61 15.84 6.00 -7.82
CA LEU A 61 16.08 4.72 -7.14
C LEU A 61 15.89 4.82 -5.63
N THR A 62 16.28 5.95 -5.02
CA THR A 62 16.07 6.20 -3.58
C THR A 62 14.60 6.10 -3.19
N GLN A 63 13.69 6.67 -3.99
CA GLN A 63 12.25 6.60 -3.74
C GLN A 63 11.71 5.17 -3.89
N VAL A 64 12.21 4.42 -4.88
CA VAL A 64 11.82 3.00 -5.03
C VAL A 64 12.22 2.21 -3.78
N LEU A 65 13.45 2.41 -3.30
CA LEU A 65 13.95 1.75 -2.09
C LEU A 65 13.17 2.19 -0.83
N GLU A 66 12.83 3.47 -0.70
CA GLU A 66 11.99 4.00 0.38
C GLU A 66 10.62 3.33 0.38
N HIS A 67 9.95 3.26 -0.77
CA HIS A 67 8.63 2.62 -0.87
C HIS A 67 8.72 1.12 -0.56
N LEU A 68 9.74 0.43 -1.07
CA LEU A 68 9.98 -0.98 -0.73
C LEU A 68 10.19 -1.19 0.77
N ALA A 69 10.99 -0.33 1.42
CA ALA A 69 11.23 -0.40 2.86
C ALA A 69 9.94 -0.16 3.64
N ILE A 70 9.15 0.86 3.27
CA ILE A 70 7.87 1.15 3.93
C ILE A 70 6.87 0.01 3.70
N GLY A 71 6.75 -0.51 2.48
CA GLY A 71 5.90 -1.66 2.17
C GLY A 71 6.29 -2.90 2.98
N PHE A 72 7.60 -3.13 3.17
CA PHE A 72 8.08 -4.20 4.03
C PHE A 72 7.75 -3.96 5.51
N PHE A 73 7.84 -2.73 6.01
CA PHE A 73 7.40 -2.41 7.38
C PHE A 73 5.90 -2.60 7.56
N ILE A 74 5.08 -2.19 6.59
CA ILE A 74 3.62 -2.44 6.61
C ILE A 74 3.37 -3.95 6.71
N PHE A 75 4.04 -4.75 5.89
CA PHE A 75 3.95 -6.21 5.93
C PHE A 75 4.27 -6.75 7.32
N LEU A 76 5.43 -6.37 7.89
CA LEU A 76 5.87 -6.87 9.19
C LEU A 76 4.92 -6.46 10.32
N ILE A 77 4.46 -5.21 10.34
CA ILE A 77 3.57 -4.69 11.39
C ILE A 77 2.23 -5.44 11.33
N LEU A 78 1.62 -5.53 10.15
CA LEU A 78 0.32 -6.20 10.02
C LEU A 78 0.43 -7.70 10.26
N GLN A 79 1.51 -8.34 9.79
CA GLN A 79 1.75 -9.74 10.09
C GLN A 79 1.91 -9.95 11.60
N ALA A 80 2.60 -9.04 12.31
CA ALA A 80 2.76 -9.15 13.75
C ALA A 80 1.44 -8.98 14.53
N LEU A 81 0.54 -8.14 14.03
CA LEU A 81 -0.76 -7.84 14.65
C LEU A 81 -1.83 -8.91 14.39
N TYR A 82 -1.82 -9.53 13.20
CA TYR A 82 -2.89 -10.41 12.73
C TYR A 82 -2.48 -11.89 12.58
N GLN A 83 -1.25 -12.24 12.91
CA GLN A 83 -0.79 -13.63 13.03
C GLN A 83 -1.57 -14.42 14.08
#